data_AF-A0A0H4VHH7-F1
#
_entry.id   AF-A0A0H4VHH7-F1
#
_cell.length_a   1.000
_cell.length_b   1.000
_cell.length_c   1.000
_cell.angle_alpha   90.00
_cell.angle_beta   90.00
_cell.angle_gamma   90.00
#
_symmetry.space_group_name_H-M   'P 1'
#
loop_
_entity.id
_entity.type
_entity.pdbx_description
1 polymer ?
#
loop_
_entity_poly.entity_id
_entity_poly.type
_entity_poly.pdbx_seq_one_letter_code
_entity_poly.pdbx_strand_id
1 'polypeptide(L)'
;MKVVGNIKSITPQRSSKKQAIELHIDRVEYVTSKKDGRYYQDFNYIDDLDTPLVITGDCLALSTDKKLDEDEYEFHVYDKVGEEYVLNKDKYLFLSMAYDFDEDQHILSEVDYTITLPPDEFDQFKKERENEKALKVLGKKRK
;
A
#
# COMPACT_ATOMS: atom_id res chain seq x y z
N MET A 1 -2.46 -3.55 -10.80
CA MET A 1 -1.49 -2.62 -10.18
C MET A 1 -0.57 -2.11 -11.26
N LYS A 2 0.03 -0.93 -11.08
CA LYS A 2 0.88 -0.33 -12.10
C LYS A 2 1.90 0.61 -11.48
N VAL A 3 3.11 0.66 -12.06
CA VAL A 3 4.11 1.70 -11.79
C VAL A 3 4.20 2.62 -13.00
N VAL A 4 4.25 3.93 -12.75
CA VAL A 4 4.58 4.95 -13.74
C VAL A 4 5.88 5.63 -13.30
N GLY A 5 6.84 5.75 -14.22
CA GLY A 5 8.15 6.32 -13.93
C GLY A 5 9.16 5.29 -13.40
N ASN A 6 10.34 5.77 -13.01
CA ASN A 6 11.44 4.91 -12.57
C ASN A 6 11.49 4.78 -11.05
N ILE A 7 10.91 3.70 -10.52
CA ILE A 7 10.88 3.39 -9.08
C ILE A 7 12.29 3.24 -8.48
N LYS A 8 13.25 2.72 -9.25
CA LYS A 8 14.66 2.56 -8.83
C LYS A 8 15.35 3.90 -8.56
N SER A 9 14.75 5.00 -8.99
CA SER A 9 15.28 6.34 -8.74
C SER A 9 14.89 6.91 -7.38
N ILE A 10 13.98 6.28 -6.64
CA ILE A 10 13.63 6.68 -5.27
C ILE A 10 14.77 6.30 -4.33
N THR A 11 15.17 7.26 -3.51
CA THR A 11 16.31 7.15 -2.59
C THR A 11 15.84 7.04 -1.15
N PRO A 12 16.73 6.71 -0.20
CA PRO A 12 16.40 6.71 1.23
C PRO A 12 15.99 8.07 1.79
N GLN A 13 16.35 9.16 1.10
CA GLN A 13 15.84 10.49 1.41
C GLN A 13 14.61 10.81 0.55
N ARG A 14 13.52 11.22 1.22
CA ARG A 14 12.31 11.74 0.59
C ARG A 14 12.61 12.98 -0.27
N SER A 15 11.99 13.10 -1.44
CA SER A 15 12.19 14.24 -2.35
C SER A 15 10.95 14.59 -3.15
N SER A 16 10.55 15.87 -3.14
CA SER A 16 9.43 16.38 -3.95
C SER A 16 9.65 16.24 -5.46
N LYS A 17 10.90 16.10 -5.91
CA LYS A 17 11.25 15.89 -7.33
C LYS A 17 10.78 14.53 -7.87
N LYS A 18 10.32 13.63 -6.99
CA LYS A 18 9.86 12.28 -7.33
C LYS A 18 8.36 12.17 -7.52
N GLN A 19 7.64 13.29 -7.49
CA GLN A 19 6.17 13.33 -7.65
C GLN A 19 5.67 12.74 -8.98
N ALA A 20 6.50 12.73 -10.04
CA ALA A 20 6.16 12.13 -11.33
C ALA A 20 6.20 10.59 -11.34
N ILE A 21 6.69 9.96 -10.27
CA ILE A 21 6.63 8.51 -10.09
C ILE A 21 5.30 8.21 -9.40
N GLU A 22 4.52 7.29 -9.94
CA GLU A 22 3.23 6.91 -9.39
C GLU A 22 3.14 5.40 -9.24
N LEU A 23 2.70 4.96 -8.07
CA LEU A 23 2.34 3.57 -7.78
C LEU A 23 0.83 3.47 -7.63
N HIS A 24 0.22 2.68 -8.50
CA HIS A 24 -1.22 2.42 -8.54
C HIS A 24 -1.49 1.07 -7.88
N ILE A 25 -2.09 1.13 -6.71
CA ILE A 25 -2.32 0.01 -5.80
C ILE A 25 -3.80 -0.36 -5.85
N ASP A 26 -4.08 -1.58 -6.28
CA ASP A 26 -5.46 -2.05 -6.44
C ASP A 26 -5.92 -2.88 -5.23
N ARG A 27 -5.00 -3.25 -4.34
CA ARG A 27 -5.28 -4.07 -3.17
C ARG A 27 -4.57 -3.48 -1.96
N VAL A 28 -5.30 -3.31 -0.87
CA VAL A 28 -4.75 -2.86 0.41
C VAL A 28 -5.03 -3.91 1.46
N GLU A 29 -4.02 -4.28 2.24
CA GLU A 29 -4.20 -5.14 3.40
C GLU A 29 -4.27 -4.30 4.67
N TYR A 30 -5.37 -4.38 5.40
CA TYR A 30 -5.49 -3.78 6.72
C TYR A 30 -5.20 -4.85 7.75
N VAL A 31 -4.35 -4.55 8.74
CA VAL A 31 -3.95 -5.50 9.78
C VAL A 31 -4.13 -4.91 11.16
N THR A 32 -4.38 -5.78 12.14
CA THR A 32 -4.44 -5.41 13.54
C THR A 32 -4.07 -6.60 14.41
N SER A 33 -3.58 -6.35 15.61
CA SER A 33 -3.31 -7.41 16.59
C SER A 33 -4.15 -7.14 17.84
N LYS A 34 -4.99 -8.12 18.21
CA LYS A 34 -5.93 -7.98 19.34
C LYS A 34 -5.65 -9.04 20.38
N LYS A 35 -5.86 -8.70 21.65
CA LYS A 35 -5.76 -9.66 22.73
C LYS A 35 -6.99 -10.57 22.72
N ASP A 36 -6.78 -11.86 22.56
CA ASP A 36 -7.78 -12.91 22.74
C ASP A 36 -7.38 -13.85 23.88
N GLY A 37 -8.11 -13.74 25.00
CA GLY A 37 -7.80 -14.45 26.24
C GLY A 37 -6.39 -14.12 26.76
N ARG A 38 -5.48 -15.10 26.71
CA ARG A 38 -4.09 -14.97 27.17
C ARG A 38 -3.11 -14.55 26.08
N TYR A 39 -3.52 -14.57 24.82
CA TYR A 39 -2.63 -14.39 23.67
C TYR A 39 -3.04 -13.17 22.86
N TYR A 40 -2.13 -12.70 22.01
CA TYR A 40 -2.47 -11.78 20.93
C TYR A 40 -2.66 -12.60 19.66
N GLN A 41 -3.68 -12.25 18.89
CA GLN A 41 -3.97 -12.83 17.60
C GLN A 41 -4.02 -11.73 16.56
N ASP A 42 -3.42 -12.01 15.41
CA ASP A 42 -3.40 -11.10 14.27
C ASP A 42 -4.63 -11.33 13.40
N PHE A 43 -5.21 -10.23 12.95
CA PHE A 43 -6.35 -10.20 12.05
C PHE A 43 -6.01 -9.32 10.86
N ASN A 44 -6.43 -9.75 9.67
CA ASN A 44 -6.29 -8.99 8.45
C ASN A 44 -7.63 -8.84 7.71
N TYR A 45 -7.72 -7.79 6.92
CA TYR A 45 -8.80 -7.55 5.98
C TYR A 45 -8.21 -7.07 4.66
N ILE A 46 -8.47 -7.82 3.60
CA ILE A 46 -8.01 -7.49 2.25
C ILE A 46 -9.11 -6.69 1.54
N ASP A 47 -8.75 -5.51 1.06
CA ASP A 47 -9.63 -4.63 0.30
C ASP A 47 -9.14 -4.49 -1.13
N ASP A 48 -9.79 -5.19 -2.05
CA ASP A 48 -9.63 -4.96 -3.49
C ASP A 48 -10.42 -3.72 -3.89
N LEU A 49 -9.71 -2.70 -4.35
CA LEU A 49 -10.22 -1.37 -4.66
C LEU A 49 -10.78 -1.33 -6.10
N ASP A 50 -12.01 -0.86 -6.25
CA ASP A 50 -12.60 -0.58 -7.57
C ASP A 50 -11.82 0.52 -8.33
N THR A 51 -11.19 1.43 -7.59
CA THR A 51 -10.37 2.52 -8.12
C THR A 51 -9.02 2.48 -7.43
N PRO A 52 -7.90 2.41 -8.18
CA PRO A 52 -6.58 2.28 -7.59
C PRO A 52 -6.25 3.43 -6.63
N LEU A 53 -5.64 3.09 -5.49
CA LEU A 53 -4.97 4.06 -4.64
C LEU A 53 -3.66 4.47 -5.34
N VAL A 54 -3.46 5.77 -5.54
CA VAL A 54 -2.24 6.30 -6.16
C VAL A 54 -1.34 6.88 -5.08
N ILE A 55 -0.14 6.31 -4.93
CA ILE A 55 0.93 6.85 -4.09
C ILE A 55 2.02 7.41 -5.00
N THR A 56 2.36 8.68 -4.81
CA THR A 56 3.40 9.35 -5.58
C THR A 56 4.78 9.20 -4.94
N GLY A 57 5.85 9.23 -5.74
CA GLY A 57 7.21 8.98 -5.27
C GLY A 57 7.75 10.04 -4.29
N ASP A 58 7.16 11.22 -4.21
CA ASP A 58 7.48 12.23 -3.20
C ASP A 58 6.94 11.91 -1.79
N CYS A 59 6.03 10.96 -1.70
CA CYS A 59 5.52 10.36 -0.46
C CYS A 59 6.30 9.09 -0.06
N LEU A 60 7.34 8.72 -0.80
CA LEU A 60 8.10 7.50 -0.56
C LEU A 60 9.57 7.83 -0.26
N ALA A 61 10.17 7.00 0.60
CA ALA A 61 11.60 6.95 0.80
C ALA A 61 12.03 5.49 0.92
N LEU A 62 13.10 5.10 0.22
CA LEU A 62 13.58 3.73 0.23
C LEU A 62 14.08 3.35 1.63
N SER A 63 13.54 2.27 2.21
CA SER A 63 14.03 1.72 3.47
C SER A 63 15.39 1.07 3.26
N THR A 64 16.28 1.27 4.23
CA THR A 64 17.59 0.60 4.29
C THR A 64 17.70 -0.33 5.50
N ASP A 65 16.57 -0.58 6.17
CA ASP A 65 16.53 -1.31 7.45
C ASP A 65 16.77 -2.81 7.26
N LYS A 66 16.42 -3.34 6.10
CA LYS A 66 16.58 -4.76 5.74
C LYS A 66 17.43 -4.91 4.49
N LYS A 67 18.15 -6.03 4.42
CA LYS A 67 18.77 -6.47 3.17
C LYS A 67 17.71 -7.22 2.37
N LEU A 68 17.26 -6.62 1.29
CA LEU A 68 16.31 -7.20 0.33
C LEU A 68 17.08 -7.86 -0.81
N ASP A 69 16.41 -8.75 -1.54
CA ASP A 69 16.97 -9.34 -2.75
C ASP A 69 17.04 -8.33 -3.91
N GLU A 70 17.71 -8.72 -5.00
CA GLU A 70 17.75 -7.89 -6.19
C GLU A 70 16.33 -7.69 -6.73
N ASP A 71 16.00 -6.44 -7.13
CA ASP A 71 14.68 -6.03 -7.61
C ASP A 71 13.53 -6.05 -6.57
N GLU A 72 13.85 -6.22 -5.28
CA GLU A 72 12.94 -6.00 -4.17
C GLU A 72 13.17 -4.64 -3.49
N TYR A 73 12.09 -3.98 -3.10
CA TYR A 73 12.12 -2.64 -2.53
C TYR A 73 11.12 -2.50 -1.39
N GLU A 74 11.58 -2.01 -0.25
CA GLU A 74 10.75 -1.62 0.89
C GLU A 74 10.79 -0.10 1.00
N PHE A 75 9.64 0.54 1.22
CA PHE A 75 9.55 2.00 1.34
C PHE A 75 8.90 2.42 2.65
N HIS A 76 9.45 3.48 3.23
CA HIS A 76 8.76 4.30 4.19
C HIS A 76 7.73 5.18 3.47
N VAL A 77 6.50 5.20 3.99
CA VAL A 77 5.37 5.94 3.41
C VAL A 77 5.10 7.18 4.21
N TYR A 78 5.01 8.33 3.54
CA TYR A 78 4.73 9.63 4.13
C TYR A 78 3.32 10.10 3.75
N ASP A 79 2.59 10.59 4.73
CA ASP A 79 1.34 11.29 4.50
C ASP A 79 1.59 12.77 4.25
N LYS A 80 0.96 13.29 3.20
CA LYS A 80 0.97 14.72 2.92
C LYS A 80 -0.14 15.40 3.71
N VAL A 81 0.23 16.09 4.79
CA VAL A 81 -0.69 16.83 5.66
C VAL A 81 -0.49 18.32 5.42
N GLY A 82 -1.35 18.89 4.57
CA GLY A 82 -1.17 20.26 4.08
C GLY A 82 0.07 20.36 3.19
N GLU A 83 1.05 21.15 3.60
CA GLU A 83 2.32 21.34 2.88
C GLU A 83 3.46 20.45 3.41
N GLU A 84 3.22 19.72 4.51
CA GLU A 84 4.22 18.89 5.16
C GLU A 84 4.08 17.41 4.80
N TYR A 85 5.19 16.69 4.89
CA TYR A 85 5.26 15.24 4.71
C TYR A 85 5.61 14.59 6.05
N VAL A 86 4.69 13.80 6.58
CA VAL A 86 4.83 13.15 7.89
C VAL A 86 4.99 11.65 7.68
N LEU A 87 6.04 11.05 8.25
CA LEU A 87 6.26 9.61 8.18
C LEU A 87 5.10 8.89 8.86
N ASN A 88 4.41 8.02 8.12
CA ASN A 88 3.38 7.16 8.66
C ASN A 88 3.99 5.79 8.99
N LYS A 89 4.12 5.50 10.29
CA LYS A 89 4.69 4.22 10.78
C LYS A 89 3.73 3.05 10.66
N ASP A 90 2.45 3.33 10.51
CA ASP A 90 1.40 2.33 10.39
C ASP A 90 1.22 1.87 8.94
N LYS A 91 1.87 2.54 7.97
CA LYS A 91 1.86 2.19 6.56
C LYS A 91 3.17 1.52 6.17
N TYR A 92 3.02 0.38 5.53
CA TYR A 92 4.12 -0.42 5.00
C TYR A 92 3.93 -0.61 3.51
N LEU A 93 5.00 -0.43 2.74
CA LEU A 93 4.99 -0.67 1.31
C LEU A 93 6.19 -1.52 0.91
N PHE A 94 5.91 -2.67 0.32
CA PHE A 94 6.90 -3.52 -0.32
C PHE A 94 6.53 -3.73 -1.80
N LEU A 95 7.55 -3.74 -2.64
CA LEU A 95 7.45 -3.93 -4.08
C LEU A 95 8.47 -4.98 -4.51
N SER A 96 8.04 -5.89 -5.38
CA SER A 96 8.94 -6.76 -6.14
C SER A 96 8.79 -6.47 -7.63
N MET A 97 9.91 -6.28 -8.32
CA MET A 97 9.97 -6.09 -9.75
C MET A 97 10.49 -7.38 -10.40
N ALA A 98 9.88 -7.80 -11.49
CA ALA A 98 10.40 -8.87 -12.34
C ALA A 98 11.00 -8.27 -13.61
N TYR A 99 12.04 -8.88 -14.15
CA TYR A 99 12.57 -8.52 -15.46
C TYR A 99 11.88 -9.38 -16.53
N ASP A 100 11.23 -8.71 -17.48
CA ASP A 100 10.66 -9.31 -18.68
C ASP A 100 11.74 -9.32 -19.78
N PHE A 101 12.22 -10.52 -20.12
CA PHE A 101 13.27 -10.73 -21.12
C PHE A 101 12.78 -10.48 -22.56
N ASP A 102 11.49 -10.65 -22.82
CA ASP A 102 10.93 -10.48 -24.15
C ASP A 102 10.76 -8.98 -24.48
N GLU A 103 10.39 -8.18 -23.47
CA GLU A 103 10.20 -6.73 -23.59
C GLU A 103 11.42 -5.88 -23.16
N ASP A 104 12.49 -6.52 -22.66
CA ASP A 104 13.71 -5.90 -22.09
C ASP A 104 13.37 -4.81 -21.03
N GLN A 105 12.43 -5.13 -20.13
CA GLN A 105 11.87 -4.17 -19.18
C GLN A 105 11.65 -4.76 -17.79
N HIS A 106 11.82 -3.94 -16.75
CA HIS A 106 11.39 -4.31 -15.41
C HIS A 106 9.90 -3.99 -15.23
N ILE A 107 9.12 -5.04 -14.99
CA ILE A 107 7.68 -4.97 -14.72
C ILE A 107 7.43 -5.13 -13.22
N LEU A 108 6.37 -4.47 -12.75
CA LEU A 108 5.92 -4.65 -11.37
C LEU A 108 5.31 -6.05 -11.21
N SER A 109 5.92 -6.88 -10.36
CA SER A 109 5.48 -8.25 -10.11
C SER A 109 4.54 -8.32 -8.91
N GLU A 110 4.91 -7.68 -7.81
CA GLU A 110 4.17 -7.73 -6.55
C GLU A 110 4.15 -6.37 -5.86
N VAL A 111 3.01 -6.06 -5.22
CA VAL A 111 2.83 -4.89 -4.37
C VAL A 111 2.12 -5.33 -3.11
N ASP A 112 2.82 -5.23 -1.98
CA ASP A 112 2.24 -5.41 -0.66
C ASP A 112 2.15 -4.05 0.00
N TYR A 113 0.93 -3.53 0.08
CA TYR A 113 0.64 -2.30 0.79
C TYR A 113 -0.26 -2.60 1.98
N THR A 114 0.34 -2.46 3.17
CA THR A 114 -0.28 -2.85 4.43
C THR A 114 -0.49 -1.61 5.31
N ILE A 115 -1.67 -1.52 5.91
CA ILE A 115 -2.03 -0.48 6.87
C ILE A 115 -2.37 -1.13 8.20
N THR A 116 -1.61 -0.80 9.24
CA THR A 116 -1.90 -1.21 10.60
C THR A 116 -2.96 -0.30 11.20
N LEU A 117 -4.02 -0.88 11.75
CA LEU A 117 -5.08 -0.15 12.42
C LEU A 117 -5.20 -0.56 13.90
N PRO A 118 -5.53 0.37 14.80
CA PRO A 118 -5.95 0.05 16.15
C PRO A 118 -7.14 -0.91 16.16
N PRO A 119 -7.28 -1.77 17.18
CA PRO A 119 -8.34 -2.78 17.22
C PRO A 119 -9.76 -2.22 17.02
N ASP A 120 -10.08 -1.12 17.69
CA ASP A 120 -11.42 -0.52 17.65
C ASP A 120 -11.72 0.07 16.27
N GLU A 121 -10.73 0.73 15.65
CA GLU A 121 -10.83 1.28 14.30
C GLU A 121 -10.95 0.18 13.24
N PHE A 122 -10.23 -0.93 13.40
CA PHE A 122 -10.27 -2.05 12.46
C PHE A 122 -11.67 -2.68 12.35
N ASP A 123 -12.35 -2.90 13.48
CA ASP A 123 -13.70 -3.51 13.46
C ASP A 123 -14.73 -2.58 12.84
N GLN A 124 -14.62 -1.28 13.12
CA GLN A 124 -15.49 -0.29 12.52
C GLN A 124 -15.25 -0.20 11.01
N PHE A 125 -13.98 -0.04 10.60
CA PHE A 125 -13.58 0.05 9.20
C PHE A 125 -14.03 -1.17 8.39
N LYS A 126 -13.79 -2.38 8.91
CA LYS A 126 -14.21 -3.62 8.26
C LYS A 126 -15.71 -3.66 8.02
N LYS A 127 -16.52 -3.31 9.03
CA LYS A 127 -17.99 -3.27 8.90
C LYS A 127 -18.44 -2.24 7.87
N GLU A 128 -17.84 -1.05 7.86
CA GLU A 128 -18.15 0.00 6.89
C GLU A 128 -17.84 -0.47 5.46
N ARG A 129 -16.68 -1.07 5.22
CA ARG A 129 -16.29 -1.62 3.91
C ARG A 129 -17.20 -2.73 3.41
N GLU A 130 -17.56 -3.68 4.29
CA GLU A 130 -18.48 -4.77 3.93
C GLU A 130 -19.88 -4.23 3.57
N ASN A 131 -20.37 -3.23 4.31
CA ASN A 131 -21.64 -2.57 4.02
C ASN A 131 -21.60 -1.82 2.67
N GLU A 132 -20.53 -1.07 2.39
CA GLU A 132 -20.34 -0.38 1.10
C GLU A 132 -20.36 -1.37 -0.07
N LYS A 133 -19.64 -2.49 0.06
CA LYS A 133 -19.60 -3.57 -0.94
C LYS A 133 -20.99 -4.17 -1.16
N ALA A 134 -21.73 -4.45 -0.09
CA ALA A 134 -23.09 -5.00 -0.17
C ALA A 134 -24.07 -4.04 -0.87
N LEU A 135 -24.01 -2.73 -0.56
CA LEU A 135 -24.84 -1.71 -1.19
C LEU A 135 -24.55 -1.55 -2.68
N LYS A 136 -23.27 -1.60 -3.09
CA LYS A 136 -22.87 -1.56 -4.51
C LYS A 136 -23.43 -2.75 -5.30
N VAL A 137 -23.43 -3.95 -4.72
CA VAL A 137 -23.98 -5.17 -5.36
C VAL A 137 -25.50 -5.07 -5.55
N LEU A 138 -26.22 -4.55 -4.54
CA LEU A 138 -27.67 -4.36 -4.61
C LEU A 138 -28.07 -3.25 -5.61
N GLY A 139 -27.27 -2.17 -5.69
CA GLY A 139 -27.45 -1.11 -6.68
C GLY A 139 -27.24 -1.58 -8.13
N LYS A 140 -26.29 -2.50 -8.36
CA LYS A 140 -26.07 -3.12 -9.67
C LYS A 140 -27.20 -4.08 -10.10
N LYS A 141 -27.91 -4.73 -9.16
CA LYS A 141 -29.06 -5.62 -9.46
C LYS A 141 -30.36 -4.89 -9.83
N ARG A 142 -30.44 -3.57 -9.63
CA ARG A 142 -31.64 -2.76 -9.93
C ARG A 142 -31.54 -1.94 -11.23
N LYS A 143 -30.45 -2.09 -11.98
CA LYS A 143 -30.30 -1.60 -13.35
C LYS A 143 -30.36 -2.77 -14.31
#